data_AF-A0A0B7GSM9-F1
#
_entry.id   AF-A0A0B7GSM9-F1
#
_cell.length_a   1.000
_cell.length_b   1.000
_cell.length_c   1.000
_cell.angle_alpha   90.00
_cell.angle_beta   90.00
_cell.angle_gamma   90.00
#
_symmetry.space_group_name_H-M   'P 1'
#
loop_
_entity.id
_entity.type
_entity.pdbx_description
1 polymer ?
#
loop_
_entity_poly.entity_id
_entity_poly.type
_entity_poly.pdbx_seq_one_letter_code
_entity_poly.pdbx_strand_id
1 'polypeptide(L)'
;MRDVNMLKIIKKVPGGILLVPMLISALFNTFLPGFFGKYGGISDALFTTKGINYIVGLITLCSSTALNFRSLIKVFKKQGVLILAKIILCLIFSIVFMRLFGINGILGISAIAFTASICSTNPSPLFSACKRLRRRK
;
A
#
# COMPACT_ATOMS: atom_id res chain seq x y z
N MET A 1 1.23 3.04 29.92
CA MET A 1 0.35 3.34 28.77
C MET A 1 -0.75 2.29 28.73
N ARG A 2 -2.02 2.67 28.95
CA ARG A 2 -3.16 1.73 28.92
C ARG A 2 -3.41 1.31 27.46
N ASP A 3 -3.12 0.07 27.08
CA ASP A 3 -3.62 -0.51 25.83
C ASP A 3 -5.15 -0.54 25.91
N VAL A 4 -5.81 0.48 25.34
CA VAL A 4 -7.26 0.52 25.18
C VAL A 4 -7.69 -0.75 24.44
N ASN A 5 -8.68 -1.47 24.98
CA ASN A 5 -9.14 -2.81 24.52
C ASN A 5 -9.30 -2.93 22.99
N MET A 6 -9.61 -1.84 22.30
CA MET A 6 -9.75 -1.77 20.84
C MET A 6 -8.44 -2.04 20.08
N LEU A 7 -7.28 -1.57 20.57
CA LEU A 7 -5.98 -1.81 19.95
C LEU A 7 -5.57 -3.30 19.99
N LYS A 8 -6.00 -4.04 21.03
CA LYS A 8 -5.77 -5.50 21.12
C LYS A 8 -6.56 -6.28 20.08
N ILE A 9 -7.79 -5.86 19.80
CA ILE A 9 -8.66 -6.48 18.79
C ILE A 9 -8.10 -6.23 17.38
N ILE A 10 -7.67 -4.99 17.10
CA ILE A 10 -7.10 -4.60 15.80
C ILE A 10 -5.72 -5.25 15.56
N LYS A 11 -4.89 -5.40 16.60
CA LYS A 11 -3.59 -6.09 16.52
C LYS A 11 -3.70 -7.61 16.30
N LYS A 12 -4.89 -8.21 16.47
CA LYS A 12 -5.12 -9.65 16.25
C LYS A 12 -5.03 -10.01 14.76
N VAL A 13 -5.26 -9.04 13.87
CA VAL A 13 -5.09 -9.17 12.43
C VAL A 13 -3.74 -8.56 12.02
N PRO A 14 -2.82 -9.32 11.37
CA PRO A 14 -1.56 -8.77 10.89
C PRO A 14 -1.86 -7.70 9.83
N GLY A 15 -1.51 -6.44 10.12
CA GLY A 15 -1.83 -5.30 9.25
C GLY A 15 -3.21 -4.65 9.50
N GLY A 16 -3.96 -5.09 10.52
CA GLY A 16 -5.28 -4.55 10.85
C GLY A 16 -5.29 -3.05 11.15
N ILE A 17 -4.19 -2.50 11.68
CA ILE A 17 -4.05 -1.06 11.95
C ILE A 17 -4.09 -0.24 10.66
N LEU A 18 -3.70 -0.80 9.51
CA LEU A 18 -3.74 -0.14 8.20
C LEU A 18 -5.01 -0.52 7.42
N LEU A 19 -5.42 -1.79 7.49
CA LEU A 19 -6.56 -2.31 6.75
C LEU A 19 -7.89 -1.75 7.26
N VAL A 20 -8.08 -1.68 8.58
CA VAL A 20 -9.32 -1.19 9.21
C VAL A 20 -9.63 0.25 8.79
N PRO A 21 -8.71 1.23 8.90
CA PRO A 21 -8.99 2.59 8.45
C PRO A 21 -9.20 2.68 6.94
N MET A 22 -8.46 1.92 6.11
CA MET A 22 -8.71 1.90 4.66
C MET A 22 -10.12 1.41 4.32
N LEU A 23 -10.59 0.36 5.00
CA LEU A 23 -11.91 -0.22 4.75
C LEU A 23 -13.02 0.75 5.14
N ILE A 24 -12.86 1.43 6.28
CA ILE A 24 -13.77 2.50 6.72
C ILE A 24 -13.78 3.65 5.70
N SER A 25 -12.61 4.16 5.30
CA SER A 25 -12.51 5.23 4.30
C SER A 25 -13.13 4.83 2.95
N ALA A 26 -12.91 3.59 2.49
CA ALA A 26 -13.50 3.08 1.26
C ALA A 26 -15.04 3.02 1.34
N LEU A 27 -15.59 2.52 2.45
CA LEU A 27 -17.04 2.48 2.68
C LEU A 27 -17.65 3.89 2.66
N PHE A 28 -17.02 4.85 3.35
CA PHE A 28 -17.47 6.25 3.31
C PHE A 28 -17.44 6.84 1.89
N ASN A 29 -16.38 6.58 1.11
CA ASN A 29 -16.30 7.04 -0.28
C ASN A 29 -17.33 6.36 -1.19
N THR A 30 -17.67 5.09 -0.95
CA THR A 30 -18.65 4.35 -1.75
C THR A 30 -20.09 4.78 -1.46
N PHE A 31 -20.46 5.05 -0.22
CA PHE A 31 -21.84 5.42 0.15
C PHE A 31 -22.12 6.93 0.05
N LEU A 32 -21.10 7.78 0.15
CA LEU A 32 -21.22 9.25 0.18
C LEU A 32 -20.21 9.93 -0.79
N PRO A 33 -20.27 9.63 -2.11
CA PRO A 33 -19.34 10.22 -3.07
C PRO A 33 -19.49 11.75 -3.11
N GLY A 34 -18.46 12.47 -2.66
CA GLY A 34 -18.42 13.93 -2.69
C GLY A 34 -19.08 14.66 -1.50
N PHE A 35 -19.43 13.97 -0.41
CA PHE A 35 -20.01 14.63 0.78
C PHE A 35 -19.08 15.71 1.37
N PHE A 36 -17.76 15.49 1.33
CA PHE A 36 -16.76 16.48 1.77
C PHE A 36 -16.54 17.65 0.80
N GLY A 37 -16.96 17.52 -0.47
CA GLY A 37 -16.83 18.57 -1.49
C GLY A 37 -17.94 19.62 -1.46
N LYS A 38 -18.95 19.46 -0.60
CA LYS A 38 -20.09 20.39 -0.49
C LYS A 38 -19.99 21.36 0.67
N TYR A 39 -19.06 21.13 1.60
CA TYR A 39 -18.78 22.03 2.72
C TYR A 39 -17.55 22.86 2.34
N GLY A 40 -17.76 23.91 1.54
CA GLY A 40 -16.68 24.81 1.13
C GLY A 40 -15.83 25.27 2.33
N GLY A 41 -14.51 25.15 2.20
CA GLY A 41 -13.56 25.48 3.28
C GLY A 41 -12.34 24.55 3.33
N ILE A 42 -11.69 24.50 4.50
CA ILE A 42 -10.47 23.69 4.74
C ILE A 42 -10.74 22.19 4.55
N SER A 43 -11.94 21.72 4.92
CA SER A 43 -12.30 20.31 4.78
C SER A 43 -12.35 19.85 3.32
N ASP A 44 -12.94 20.63 2.42
CA ASP A 44 -12.93 20.30 0.98
C ASP A 44 -11.50 20.32 0.41
N ALA A 45 -10.71 21.33 0.79
CA ALA A 45 -9.32 21.44 0.36
C ALA A 45 -8.43 20.27 0.82
N LEU A 46 -8.72 19.66 1.98
CA LEU A 46 -7.95 18.52 2.52
C LEU A 46 -8.46 17.16 2.05
N PHE A 47 -9.78 16.99 1.89
CA PHE A 47 -10.40 15.70 1.55
C PHE A 47 -10.60 15.47 0.04
N THR A 48 -10.44 16.51 -0.80
CA THR A 48 -10.45 16.38 -2.26
C THR A 48 -9.11 15.82 -2.80
N THR A 49 -9.13 15.23 -4.00
CA THR A 49 -7.97 14.64 -4.70
C THR A 49 -6.75 15.57 -4.78
N LYS A 50 -6.98 16.88 -4.84
CA LYS A 50 -5.92 17.90 -4.82
C LYS A 50 -5.22 17.95 -3.46
N GLY A 51 -5.96 17.94 -2.36
CA GLY A 51 -5.43 17.94 -0.99
C GLY A 51 -4.64 16.70 -0.63
N ILE A 52 -5.12 15.53 -1.07
CA ILE A 52 -4.47 14.24 -0.82
C ILE A 52 -3.02 14.23 -1.34
N ASN A 53 -2.77 14.79 -2.53
CA ASN A 53 -1.41 14.85 -3.09
C ASN A 53 -0.45 15.66 -2.21
N TYR A 54 -0.90 16.78 -1.64
CA TYR A 54 -0.08 17.58 -0.71
C TYR A 54 0.18 16.84 0.59
N ILE A 55 -0.83 16.19 1.16
CA ILE A 55 -0.70 15.40 2.40
C ILE A 55 0.27 14.23 2.19
N VAL A 56 0.14 13.50 1.08
CA VAL A 56 1.06 12.41 0.72
C VAL A 56 2.48 12.93 0.53
N GLY A 57 2.65 14.08 -0.12
CA GLY A 57 3.95 14.73 -0.27
C GLY A 57 4.60 15.06 1.08
N LEU A 58 3.83 15.65 2.01
CA LEU A 58 4.31 16.03 3.34
C LEU A 58 4.64 14.80 4.20
N ILE A 59 3.78 13.78 4.21
CA ILE A 59 4.03 12.52 4.93
C ILE A 59 5.26 11.82 4.35
N THR A 60 5.44 11.82 3.03
CA THR A 60 6.60 11.22 2.37
C THR A 60 7.87 12.00 2.71
N LEU A 61 7.81 13.32 2.75
CA LEU A 61 8.93 14.17 3.14
C LEU A 61 9.34 13.92 4.60
N CYS A 62 8.39 13.99 5.54
CA CYS A 62 8.65 13.70 6.95
C CYS A 62 9.18 12.27 7.17
N SER A 63 8.62 11.30 6.45
CA SER A 63 9.09 9.91 6.49
C SER A 63 10.52 9.80 5.95
N SER A 64 10.86 10.60 4.93
CA SER A 64 12.20 10.61 4.33
C SER A 64 13.25 11.19 5.28
N THR A 65 12.95 12.27 5.99
CA THR A 65 13.88 12.88 6.97
C THR A 65 14.10 12.00 8.19
N ALA A 66 13.10 11.20 8.57
CA ALA A 66 13.22 10.22 9.67
C ALA A 66 14.03 8.96 9.30
N LEU A 67 14.42 8.77 8.03
CA LEU A 67 15.18 7.61 7.59
C LEU A 67 16.67 7.73 7.97
N ASN A 68 17.11 6.84 8.85
CA ASN A 68 18.53 6.65 9.12
C ASN A 68 19.19 5.84 7.99
N PHE A 69 20.22 6.39 7.33
CA PHE A 69 20.98 5.72 6.25
C PHE A 69 21.49 4.32 6.63
N ARG A 70 21.97 4.15 7.86
CA ARG A 70 22.44 2.85 8.36
C ARG A 70 21.31 1.82 8.49
N SER A 71 20.09 2.27 8.80
CA SER A 71 18.90 1.42 8.84
C SER A 71 18.41 1.06 7.43
N LEU A 72 18.49 2.01 6.49
CA LEU A 72 18.17 1.78 5.09
C LEU A 72 19.01 0.64 4.49
N ILE A 73 20.33 0.68 4.69
CA ILE A 73 21.25 -0.37 4.22
C ILE A 73 20.93 -1.73 4.86
N LYS A 74 20.61 -1.77 6.17
CA LYS A 74 20.23 -3.02 6.85
C LYS A 74 18.93 -3.61 6.28
N VAL A 75 17.96 -2.76 5.95
CA VAL A 75 16.70 -3.17 5.33
C VAL A 75 16.97 -3.68 3.92
N PHE A 76 17.76 -2.96 3.12
CA PHE A 76 18.09 -3.34 1.75
C PHE A 76 18.83 -4.69 1.69
N LYS A 77 19.77 -4.97 2.61
CA LYS A 77 20.42 -6.29 2.68
C LYS A 77 19.46 -7.43 3.00
N LYS A 78 18.40 -7.18 3.78
CA LYS A 78 17.44 -8.21 4.20
C LYS A 78 16.26 -8.38 3.25
N GLN A 79 15.80 -7.30 2.65
CA GLN A 79 14.61 -7.28 1.80
C GLN A 79 14.95 -7.16 0.31
N GLY A 80 16.16 -6.73 -0.05
CA GLY A 80 16.57 -6.46 -1.43
C GLY A 80 16.48 -7.69 -2.33
N VAL A 81 16.96 -8.85 -1.88
CA VAL A 81 16.85 -10.10 -2.65
C VAL A 81 15.38 -10.48 -2.91
N LEU A 82 14.51 -10.27 -1.91
CA LEU A 82 13.09 -10.59 -2.01
C LEU A 82 12.34 -9.62 -2.94
N ILE A 83 12.70 -8.34 -2.89
CA ILE A 83 12.19 -7.30 -3.79
C ILE A 83 12.65 -7.59 -5.22
N LEU A 84 13.92 -7.93 -5.42
CA LEU A 84 14.48 -8.23 -6.74
C LEU A 84 13.83 -9.46 -7.37
N ALA A 85 13.68 -10.54 -6.61
CA ALA A 85 12.97 -11.74 -7.06
C ALA A 85 11.52 -11.42 -7.47
N LYS A 86 10.83 -10.59 -6.69
CA LYS A 86 9.47 -10.15 -7.02
C LYS A 86 9.42 -9.29 -8.27
N ILE A 87 10.36 -8.37 -8.48
CA ILE A 87 10.43 -7.55 -9.70
C ILE A 87 10.60 -8.45 -10.93
N ILE A 88 11.50 -9.43 -10.85
CA ILE A 88 11.74 -10.39 -11.94
C ILE A 88 10.47 -11.19 -12.24
N LEU A 89 9.81 -11.72 -11.19
CA LEU A 89 8.51 -12.42 -11.35
C LEU A 89 7.44 -11.50 -11.96
N CYS A 90 7.27 -10.28 -11.44
CA CYS A 90 6.31 -9.30 -11.97
C CYS A 90 6.54 -9.08 -13.47
N LEU A 91 7.79 -8.91 -13.86
CA LEU A 91 8.20 -8.59 -15.23
C LEU A 91 7.99 -9.79 -16.16
N ILE A 92 8.35 -11.00 -15.74
CA ILE A 92 8.11 -12.24 -16.49
C ILE A 92 6.60 -12.42 -16.71
N PHE A 93 5.79 -12.37 -15.65
CA PHE A 93 4.34 -12.56 -15.75
C PHE A 93 3.67 -11.47 -16.61
N SER A 94 4.12 -10.22 -16.50
CA SER A 94 3.57 -9.11 -17.29
C SER A 94 3.92 -9.23 -18.76
N ILE A 95 5.15 -9.68 -19.11
CA ILE A 95 5.55 -9.91 -20.50
C ILE A 95 4.81 -11.11 -21.09
N VAL A 96 4.66 -12.20 -20.34
CA VAL A 96 3.90 -13.38 -20.78
C VAL A 96 2.44 -12.98 -21.03
N PHE A 97 1.84 -12.19 -20.13
CA PHE A 97 0.48 -11.69 -20.31
C PHE A 97 0.36 -10.81 -21.56
N MET A 98 1.29 -9.88 -21.77
CA MET A 98 1.32 -9.05 -22.98
C MET A 98 1.48 -9.85 -24.28
N ARG A 99 2.29 -10.92 -24.26
CA ARG A 99 2.51 -11.79 -25.43
C ARG A 99 1.28 -12.64 -25.78
N LEU A 100 0.51 -13.06 -24.79
CA LEU A 100 -0.67 -13.91 -24.99
C LEU A 100 -1.94 -13.11 -25.32
N PHE A 101 -2.11 -11.94 -24.70
CA PHE A 101 -3.38 -11.20 -24.72
C PHE A 101 -3.29 -9.83 -25.41
N GLY A 102 -2.09 -9.34 -25.74
CA GLY A 102 -1.89 -8.02 -26.34
C GLY A 102 -2.24 -6.85 -25.41
N ILE A 103 -2.13 -5.63 -25.93
CA ILE A 103 -2.40 -4.38 -25.18
C ILE A 103 -3.87 -4.25 -24.78
N ASN A 104 -4.77 -4.75 -25.64
CA ASN A 104 -6.22 -4.70 -25.45
C ASN A 104 -6.71 -5.67 -24.36
N GLY A 105 -5.88 -6.66 -23.96
CA GLY A 105 -6.21 -7.61 -22.92
C GLY A 105 -7.38 -8.54 -23.26
N ILE A 106 -7.79 -9.36 -22.30
CA ILE A 106 -8.95 -10.24 -22.40
C ILE A 106 -9.89 -9.98 -21.22
N LEU A 107 -11.20 -10.12 -21.42
CA LEU A 107 -12.25 -9.91 -20.41
C LEU A 107 -12.31 -8.46 -19.83
N GLY A 108 -11.85 -7.45 -20.58
CA GLY A 108 -11.90 -6.05 -20.16
C GLY A 108 -10.77 -5.62 -19.20
N ILE A 109 -9.81 -6.51 -18.93
CA ILE A 109 -8.63 -6.22 -18.11
C ILE A 109 -7.48 -5.84 -19.05
N SER A 110 -7.16 -4.54 -19.09
CA SER A 110 -6.00 -4.05 -19.85
C SER A 110 -4.69 -4.61 -19.28
N ALA A 111 -3.69 -4.79 -20.14
CA ALA A 111 -2.33 -5.20 -19.74
C ALA A 111 -1.74 -4.31 -18.62
N ILE A 112 -2.09 -3.03 -18.59
CA ILE A 112 -1.65 -2.09 -17.56
C ILE A 112 -2.34 -2.39 -16.22
N ALA A 113 -3.63 -2.74 -16.24
CA ALA A 113 -4.38 -3.10 -15.03
C ALA A 113 -3.86 -4.41 -14.42
N PHE A 114 -3.57 -5.40 -15.27
CA PHE A 114 -2.95 -6.65 -14.84
C PHE A 114 -1.57 -6.41 -14.20
N THR A 115 -0.71 -5.66 -14.90
CA THR A 115 0.64 -5.32 -14.41
C THR A 115 0.59 -4.52 -13.10
N ALA A 116 -0.31 -3.55 -12.99
CA ALA A 116 -0.49 -2.77 -11.77
C ALA A 116 -0.96 -3.65 -10.59
N SER A 117 -1.88 -4.58 -10.85
CA SER A 117 -2.39 -5.48 -9.81
C SER A 117 -1.31 -6.41 -9.24
N ILE A 118 -0.47 -6.98 -10.10
CA ILE A 118 0.55 -7.96 -9.69
C ILE A 118 1.76 -7.28 -9.03
N CYS A 119 2.04 -6.02 -9.40
CA CYS A 119 3.14 -5.26 -8.80
C CYS A 119 2.74 -4.53 -7.51
N SER A 120 1.46 -4.20 -7.31
CA SER A 120 0.96 -3.57 -6.09
C SER A 120 1.16 -4.45 -4.86
N THR A 121 1.99 -4.00 -3.92
CA THR A 121 2.16 -4.67 -2.63
C THR A 121 2.37 -3.72 -1.49
N ASN A 122 1.73 -4.05 -0.37
CA ASN A 122 2.02 -3.44 0.93
C ASN A 122 3.27 -4.11 1.53
N PRO A 123 4.28 -3.36 2.01
CA PRO A 123 5.47 -3.96 2.63
C PRO A 123 5.18 -4.55 4.03
N SER A 124 4.06 -4.19 4.66
CA SER A 124 3.72 -4.61 6.03
C SER A 124 3.43 -6.11 6.19
N PRO A 125 2.71 -6.82 5.29
CA PRO A 125 2.52 -8.26 5.38
C PRO A 125 3.80 -9.02 5.00
N LEU A 126 4.57 -8.49 4.04
CA LEU A 126 5.86 -9.05 3.62
C LEU A 126 6.86 -9.07 4.78
N PHE A 127 6.98 -7.95 5.49
CA PHE A 127 7.82 -7.84 6.69
C PHE A 127 7.32 -8.76 7.81
N SER A 128 5.99 -8.86 7.98
CA SER A 128 5.38 -9.75 8.96
C SER A 128 5.65 -11.23 8.66
N ALA A 129 5.59 -11.64 7.39
CA ALA A 129 5.92 -12.99 6.94
C ALA A 129 7.41 -13.31 7.17
N CYS A 130 8.31 -12.39 6.86
CA CYS A 130 9.75 -12.54 7.12
C CYS A 130 10.05 -12.66 8.62
N LYS A 131 9.38 -11.87 9.47
CA LYS A 131 9.49 -11.98 10.94
C LYS A 131 8.95 -13.32 11.46
N ARG A 132 7.93 -13.87 10.81
CA ARG A 132 7.32 -15.17 11.15
C ARG A 132 8.25 -16.34 10.75
N LEU A 133 8.91 -16.25 9.60
CA LEU A 133 9.96 -17.21 9.15
C LEU A 133 11.21 -17.16 10.06
N ARG A 134 11.63 -15.96 10.50
CA ARG A 134 12.78 -15.80 11.39
C ARG A 134 12.51 -16.25 12.84
N ARG A 135 11.24 -16.40 13.24
CA ARG A 135 10.85 -16.97 14.55
C ARG A 135 10.67 -18.48 14.53
N ARG A 136 10.79 -19.13 13.36
CA ARG A 136 10.76 -20.60 13.21
C ARG A 136 12.16 -21.24 13.17
N LYS A 137 13.23 -20.44 13.24
CA LYS A 137 14.58 -20.85 13.60
C LYS A 137 14.87 -20.36 15.01
#